data_AF-A0AAD9LGK7-F1
#
_entry.id   AF-A0AAD9LGK7-F1
#
_cell.length_a   1.000
_cell.length_b   1.000
_cell.length_c   1.000
_cell.angle_alpha   90.00
_cell.angle_beta   90.00
_cell.angle_gamma   90.00
#
_symmetry.space_group_name_H-M   'P 1'
#
loop_
_entity.id
_entity.type
_entity.pdbx_description
1 polymer ?
#
loop_
_entity_poly.entity_id
_entity_poly.type
_entity_poly.pdbx_seq_one_letter_code
_entity_poly.pdbx_strand_id
1 'polypeptide(L)'
;MDANQLRELETLCRVLYESGNESERAHAQQAVLILQSSAEYIPQCQYVLDNSSSPYALLVASTSLTKLITSHWNNFTTPQRVDIRTLLQNSFTSSCTNVDIL
;
A
#
# COMPACT_ATOMS: atom_id res chain seq x y z
N MET A 1 6.17 6.32 -13.02
CA MET A 1 6.58 5.07 -12.36
C MET A 1 6.60 4.01 -13.43
N ASP A 2 7.73 3.34 -13.61
CA ASP A 2 7.92 2.31 -14.65
C ASP A 2 7.63 0.90 -14.14
N ALA A 3 7.44 -0.05 -15.05
CA ALA A 3 7.16 -1.46 -14.69
C ALA A 3 8.25 -2.11 -13.83
N ASN A 4 9.52 -1.69 -13.99
CA ASN A 4 10.61 -2.18 -13.15
C ASN A 4 10.51 -1.66 -11.71
N GLN A 5 10.17 -0.37 -11.55
CA GLN A 5 9.97 0.23 -10.22
C GLN A 5 8.77 -0.41 -9.50
N LEU A 6 7.73 -0.77 -10.25
CA LEU A 6 6.58 -1.50 -9.71
C LEU A 6 7.00 -2.86 -9.15
N ARG A 7 7.72 -3.65 -9.94
CA ARG A 7 8.16 -4.98 -9.53
C ARG A 7 9.14 -4.94 -8.35
N GLU A 8 9.98 -3.92 -8.29
CA GLU A 8 10.85 -3.65 -7.14
C GLU A 8 10.03 -3.33 -5.89
N LEU A 9 9.02 -2.45 -6.01
CA LEU A 9 8.12 -2.13 -4.91
C LEU A 9 7.36 -3.38 -4.41
N GLU A 10 6.88 -4.22 -5.33
CA GLU A 10 6.23 -5.49 -4.98
C GLU A 10 7.15 -6.41 -4.18
N THR A 11 8.43 -6.45 -4.56
CA THR A 11 9.44 -7.25 -3.87
C THR A 11 9.75 -6.67 -2.49
N LEU A 12 9.91 -5.35 -2.37
CA LEU A 12 10.11 -4.67 -1.09
C LEU A 12 8.91 -4.89 -0.16
N CYS A 13 7.68 -4.75 -0.66
CA CYS A 13 6.48 -5.02 0.12
C CYS A 13 6.44 -6.48 0.59
N ARG A 14 6.80 -7.44 -0.26
CA ARG A 14 6.90 -8.85 0.14
C ARG A 14 7.95 -9.04 1.24
N VAL A 15 9.16 -8.49 1.06
CA VAL A 15 10.24 -8.55 2.06
C VAL A 15 9.82 -7.91 3.39
N LEU A 16 9.05 -6.82 3.37
CA LEU A 16 8.55 -6.17 4.57
C LEU A 16 7.70 -7.12 5.45
N TYR A 17 6.89 -7.98 4.81
CA TYR A 17 5.96 -8.87 5.51
C TYR A 17 6.48 -10.31 5.67
N GLU A 18 7.34 -10.79 4.76
CA GLU A 18 7.85 -12.16 4.74
C GLU A 18 9.29 -12.30 5.25
N SER A 19 10.12 -11.24 5.22
CA SER A 19 11.52 -11.36 5.65
C SER A 19 11.63 -11.37 7.18
N GLY A 20 12.39 -12.35 7.67
CA GLY A 20 12.81 -12.43 9.08
C GLY A 20 14.04 -11.57 9.41
N ASN A 21 14.66 -10.93 8.43
CA ASN A 21 15.85 -10.12 8.62
C ASN A 21 15.47 -8.65 8.85
N GLU A 22 15.74 -8.12 10.05
CA GLU A 22 15.41 -6.75 10.43
C GLU A 22 16.00 -5.69 9.49
N SER A 23 17.20 -5.93 8.94
CA SER A 23 17.85 -4.96 8.04
C SER A 23 17.10 -4.84 6.71
N GLU A 24 16.69 -5.96 6.12
CA GLU A 24 15.92 -5.97 4.88
C GLU A 24 14.52 -5.38 5.10
N ARG A 25 13.89 -5.74 6.23
CA ARG A 25 12.59 -5.21 6.61
C ARG A 25 12.64 -3.69 6.79
N ALA A 26 13.67 -3.15 7.46
CA ALA A 26 13.86 -1.72 7.63
C ALA A 26 14.06 -0.99 6.30
N HIS A 27 14.84 -1.58 5.39
CA HIS A 27 15.05 -1.03 4.06
C HIS A 27 13.75 -0.96 3.25
N ALA A 28 13.00 -2.06 3.21
CA ALA A 28 11.68 -2.09 2.59
C ALA A 28 10.72 -1.06 3.22
N GLN A 29 10.74 -0.93 4.54
CA GLN A 29 9.88 0.00 5.26
C GLN A 29 10.20 1.46 4.90
N GLN A 30 11.48 1.80 4.73
CA GLN A 30 11.89 3.13 4.30
C GLN A 30 11.39 3.45 2.88
N ALA A 31 11.51 2.51 1.95
CA ALA A 31 11.02 2.71 0.59
C ALA A 31 9.50 2.97 0.56
N VAL A 32 8.74 2.22 1.37
CA VAL A 32 7.30 2.44 1.53
C VAL A 32 6.98 3.78 2.20
N LEU A 33 7.77 4.17 3.21
CA LEU A 33 7.61 5.46 3.90
C LEU A 33 7.83 6.65 2.97
N ILE A 34 8.74 6.55 2.00
CA ILE A 34 8.96 7.60 0.99
C ILE A 34 7.67 7.84 0.20
N LEU A 35 6.95 6.78 -0.21
CA LEU A 35 5.65 6.89 -0.86
C LEU A 35 4.58 7.56 0.01
N GLN A 36 4.76 7.59 1.33
CA GLN A 36 3.87 8.26 2.30
C GLN A 36 4.35 9.64 2.70
N SER A 37 5.55 10.04 2.27
CA SER A 37 6.21 11.25 2.76
C SER A 37 5.63 12.52 2.15
N SER A 38 5.06 12.44 0.95
CA SER A 38 4.57 13.61 0.23
C SER A 38 3.45 13.25 -0.75
N ALA A 39 2.53 14.19 -0.96
CA ALA A 39 1.43 14.07 -1.92
C ALA A 39 1.90 13.89 -3.37
N GLU A 40 3.15 14.22 -3.70
CA GLU A 40 3.73 13.98 -5.03
C GLU A 40 3.77 12.49 -5.42
N TYR A 41 3.72 11.59 -4.43
CA TYR A 41 3.73 10.14 -4.62
C TYR A 41 2.33 9.53 -4.79
N ILE A 42 1.25 10.34 -4.68
CA ILE A 42 -0.14 9.90 -4.95
C ILE A 42 -0.28 9.23 -6.32
N PRO A 43 0.19 9.83 -7.44
CA PRO A 43 0.02 9.24 -8.76
C PRO A 43 0.76 7.91 -8.89
N GLN A 44 1.88 7.76 -8.17
CA GLN A 44 2.66 6.54 -8.16
C GLN A 44 1.92 5.43 -7.40
N CYS A 45 1.31 5.74 -6.26
CA CYS A 45 0.50 4.77 -5.53
C CYS A 45 -0.75 4.36 -6.31
N GLN A 46 -1.39 5.29 -7.04
CA GLN A 46 -2.50 4.98 -7.94
C GLN A 46 -2.05 4.05 -9.07
N TYR A 47 -0.91 4.34 -9.70
CA TYR A 47 -0.33 3.48 -10.71
C TYR A 47 -0.06 2.07 -10.18
N VAL A 48 0.45 1.95 -8.95
CA VAL A 48 0.64 0.64 -8.30
C VAL A 48 -0.70 -0.06 -8.11
N LEU A 49 -1.75 0.63 -7.67
CA LEU A 49 -3.07 0.01 -7.52
C LEU A 49 -3.66 -0.49 -8.85
N ASP A 50 -3.47 0.26 -9.93
CA ASP A 50 -4.00 -0.12 -11.25
C ASP A 50 -3.17 -1.21 -11.95
N ASN A 51 -1.87 -1.31 -11.66
CA ASN A 51 -0.95 -2.21 -12.39
C ASN A 51 -0.41 -3.37 -11.55
N SER A 52 -0.43 -3.29 -10.22
CA SER A 52 0.06 -4.34 -9.33
C SER A 52 -1.00 -5.42 -9.15
N SER A 53 -0.57 -6.67 -9.17
CA SER A 53 -1.40 -7.81 -8.72
C SER A 53 -0.95 -8.37 -7.37
N SER A 54 0.12 -7.84 -6.79
CA SER A 54 0.63 -8.29 -5.49
C SER A 54 -0.24 -7.74 -4.35
N PRO A 55 -0.82 -8.61 -3.48
CA PRO A 55 -1.67 -8.16 -2.38
C PRO A 55 -0.92 -7.27 -1.39
N TYR A 56 0.38 -7.53 -1.15
CA TYR A 56 1.21 -6.70 -0.28
C TYR A 56 1.44 -5.30 -0.86
N ALA A 57 1.71 -5.19 -2.16
CA ALA A 57 1.92 -3.91 -2.81
C ALA A 57 0.62 -3.09 -2.90
N LEU A 58 -0.51 -3.76 -3.18
CA LEU A 58 -1.83 -3.14 -3.16
C LEU A 58 -2.19 -2.61 -1.77
N LEU A 59 -1.92 -3.42 -0.73
CA LEU A 59 -2.12 -3.02 0.67
C LEU A 59 -1.28 -1.79 1.01
N VAL A 60 0.00 -1.82 0.67
CA VAL A 60 0.93 -0.73 0.94
C VAL A 60 0.53 0.53 0.19
N ALA A 61 0.29 0.46 -1.12
CA ALA A 61 -0.11 1.61 -1.93
C ALA A 61 -1.42 2.24 -1.42
N SER A 62 -2.41 1.39 -1.07
CA SER A 62 -3.67 1.84 -0.49
C SER A 62 -3.49 2.51 0.87
N THR A 63 -2.70 1.91 1.76
CA THR A 63 -2.41 2.47 3.10
C THR A 63 -1.64 3.79 2.97
N SER A 64 -0.73 3.87 2.01
CA SER A 64 0.04 5.07 1.71
C SER A 64 -0.83 6.20 1.21
N LEU A 65 -1.69 5.93 0.24
CA LEU A 65 -2.70 6.88 -0.23
C LEU A 65 -3.62 7.32 0.89
N THR A 66 -4.08 6.40 1.73
CA THR A 66 -4.92 6.70 2.89
C THR A 66 -4.25 7.69 3.83
N LYS A 67 -2.98 7.47 4.18
CA LYS A 67 -2.21 8.38 5.03
C LYS A 67 -2.04 9.75 4.39
N LEU A 68 -1.63 9.81 3.13
CA LEU A 68 -1.48 11.05 2.39
C LEU A 68 -2.79 11.84 2.31
N ILE A 69 -3.89 11.13 2.03
CA ILE A 69 -5.24 11.70 1.95
C ILE A 69 -5.72 12.17 3.31
N THR A 70 -5.42 11.45 4.39
CA THR A 70 -5.81 11.86 5.74
C THR A 70 -5.00 13.07 6.22
N SER A 71 -3.69 13.11 5.93
CA SER A 71 -2.83 14.26 6.24
C SER A 71 -3.21 15.50 5.41
N HIS A 72 -3.55 15.33 4.13
CA HIS A 72 -3.92 16.42 3.22
C HIS A 72 -5.43 16.45 2.96
N TRP A 73 -6.25 16.05 3.93
CA TRP A 73 -7.70 15.82 3.79
C TRP A 73 -8.48 16.96 3.12
N ASN A 74 -8.11 18.21 3.38
CA ASN A 74 -8.71 19.39 2.76
C ASN A 74 -8.48 19.50 1.24
N ASN A 75 -7.53 18.76 0.68
CA ASN A 75 -7.20 18.76 -0.75
C ASN A 75 -7.88 17.62 -1.55
N PHE A 76 -8.62 16.71 -0.91
CA PHE A 76 -9.14 15.50 -1.57
C PHE A 76 -10.66 15.44 -1.70
N THR A 77 -11.11 14.81 -2.79
CA THR A 77 -12.53 14.68 -3.16
C THR A 77 -13.21 13.48 -2.50
N THR A 78 -14.53 13.56 -2.32
CA THR A 78 -15.37 12.54 -1.65
C THR A 78 -15.19 11.10 -2.15
N PRO A 79 -15.04 10.81 -3.46
CA PRO A 79 -14.87 9.44 -3.96
C PRO A 79 -13.62 8.76 -3.40
N GLN A 80 -12.50 9.49 -3.36
CA GLN A 80 -11.22 8.98 -2.87
C GLN A 80 -11.29 8.55 -1.41
N ARG A 81 -12.10 9.26 -0.61
CA ARG A 81 -12.32 8.95 0.81
C ARG A 81 -13.13 7.65 1.01
N VAL A 82 -13.99 7.30 0.06
CA VAL A 82 -14.80 6.08 0.10
C VAL A 82 -13.96 4.87 -0.31
N ASP A 83 -13.16 4.99 -1.36
CA ASP A 83 -12.28 3.90 -1.81
C ASP A 83 -11.30 3.47 -0.72
N ILE A 84 -10.69 4.44 -0.03
CA ILE A 84 -9.83 4.21 1.14
C ILE A 84 -10.51 3.33 2.20
N ARG A 85 -11.75 3.68 2.55
CA ARG A 85 -12.48 3.01 3.63
C ARG A 85 -12.81 1.56 3.24
N THR A 86 -13.21 1.35 1.98
CA THR A 86 -13.50 0.01 1.43
C THR A 86 -12.25 -0.86 1.35
N LEU A 87 -11.08 -0.28 1.03
CA LEU A 87 -9.81 -1.01 0.92
C LEU A 87 -9.24 -1.46 2.27
N LEU A 88 -9.30 -0.62 3.31
CA LEU A 88 -8.95 -1.03 4.68
C LEU A 88 -9.82 -2.20 5.13
N GLN A 89 -11.11 -2.17 4.81
CA GLN A 89 -12.05 -3.22 5.14
C GLN A 89 -11.70 -4.54 4.45
N ASN A 90 -11.34 -4.52 3.16
CA ASN A 90 -10.95 -5.72 2.41
C ASN A 90 -9.63 -6.37 2.89
N SER A 91 -8.67 -5.56 3.33
CA SER A 91 -7.42 -6.08 3.91
C SER A 91 -7.65 -6.87 5.19
N PHE A 92 -8.60 -6.43 6.02
CA PHE A 92 -8.97 -7.11 7.26
C PHE A 92 -9.80 -8.37 7.00
N THR A 93 -10.72 -8.32 6.01
CA THR A 93 -11.55 -9.46 5.64
C THR A 93 -10.73 -10.64 5.10
N SER A 94 -9.59 -10.38 4.46
CA SER A 94 -8.68 -11.44 3.98
C SER A 94 -7.97 -12.18 5.12
N SER A 95 -7.78 -11.56 6.29
CA SER A 95 -7.28 -12.25 7.50
C SER A 95 -8.39 -13.00 8.25
N CYS A 96 -9.66 -12.62 8.10
CA CYS A 96 -10.78 -13.28 8.79
C CYS A 96 -11.42 -14.44 8.01
N THR A 97 -11.11 -14.65 6.73
CA THR A 97 -11.67 -15.77 5.94
C THR A 97 -10.91 -17.09 6.08
N ASN A 98 -9.85 -17.15 6.90
CA ASN A 98 -9.11 -18.40 7.19
C ASN A 98 -9.37 -18.97 8.60
N VAL A 99 -10.34 -18.46 9.37
CA VAL A 99 -10.63 -18.97 10.74
C VAL A 99 -12.05 -19.55 10.89
N ASP A 100 -12.87 -19.63 9.83
CA ASP A 100 -14.27 -20.09 9.96
C ASP A 100 -14.76 -21.08 8.89
N ILE A 101 -13.88 -21.86 8.25
CA ILE A 101 -14.27 -23.11 7.55
C ILE A 101 -13.17 -24.17 7.72
N LEU A 102 -13.15 -24.83 8.88
CA LEU A 102 -13.01 -26.29 9.09
C LEU A 102 -13.00 -26.63 10.58
#